data_AF-A0A2N9NL37-F1
#
_entry.id   AF-A0A2N9NL37-F1
#
_cell.length_a   1.000
_cell.length_b   1.000
_cell.length_c   1.000
_cell.angle_alpha   90.00
_cell.angle_beta   90.00
_cell.angle_gamma   90.00
#
_symmetry.space_group_name_H-M   'P 1'
#
loop_
_entity.id
_entity.type
_entity.pdbx_description
1 polymer ?
#
loop_
_entity_poly.entity_id
_entity_poly.type
_entity_poly.pdbx_seq_one_letter_code
_entity_poly.pdbx_strand_id
1 'polypeptide(L)'
;MTTLNKRLLPICPAVALLALLSFNSQGRADNIQTLVNDNSSVAIDLSSQTGMYQWNVDGNNYLAQQWFWYRIGPATPQNSIDTLTLGAVNNTGSSLTADYTGVGFSLSVSYQLTGGSPGSGLSDVTEQLAINNTSASPLDLHFFQFSHFLLGSSTVALGKATVGPNAGLYDEALQQGSGVTLNENVDTVNTPGANHGEAAIYPHTINSLNGTPGYTLNDNTSAGPGDVTWALEWDKVLSPAGQAGSSLDISKDKNLTIPEPSTWILLSLGLGSVLLRRRR
;
A
#
# COMPACT_ATOMS: atom_id res chain seq x y z
N MET A 1 71.05 19.98 40.84
CA MET A 1 70.02 19.66 39.83
C MET A 1 68.84 20.59 40.07
N THR A 2 68.85 21.76 39.43
CA THR A 2 68.11 22.10 38.18
C THR A 2 66.68 22.60 38.41
N THR A 3 66.60 23.93 38.46
CA THR A 3 65.56 24.92 38.14
C THR A 3 64.32 24.52 37.31
N LEU A 4 63.15 25.09 37.66
CA LEU A 4 62.15 25.86 36.84
C LEU A 4 60.82 25.84 37.64
N ASN A 5 60.19 26.88 38.17
CA ASN A 5 59.83 28.25 37.74
C ASN A 5 58.73 28.32 36.64
N LYS A 6 57.67 29.09 36.94
CA LYS A 6 56.54 29.58 36.08
C LYS A 6 55.32 28.63 35.99
N ARG A 7 54.05 29.04 36.05
CA ARG A 7 53.36 30.35 36.01
C ARG A 7 51.89 30.15 36.47
N LEU A 8 51.32 31.19 37.07
CA LEU A 8 49.87 31.37 37.31
C LEU A 8 49.09 31.47 35.99
N LEU A 9 47.85 30.98 35.97
CA LEU A 9 46.72 31.69 35.32
C LEU A 9 45.36 31.22 35.90
N PRO A 10 44.46 32.16 36.27
CA PRO A 10 43.12 31.87 36.80
C PRO A 10 42.09 31.86 35.67
N ILE A 11 41.06 31.00 35.75
CA ILE A 11 39.82 31.17 34.98
C ILE A 11 38.63 30.79 35.86
N CYS A 12 37.83 31.81 36.17
CA CYS A 12 36.49 31.76 36.73
C CYS A 12 35.47 31.72 35.56
N PRO A 13 34.15 31.79 35.80
CA PRO A 13 33.16 30.71 35.95
C PRO A 13 32.21 30.60 34.72
N ALA A 14 31.38 29.56 34.61
CA ALA A 14 30.14 29.66 33.82
C ALA A 14 29.11 28.59 34.22
N VAL A 15 28.09 29.06 34.95
CA VAL A 15 26.80 28.41 35.13
C VAL A 15 26.10 28.34 33.76
N ALA A 16 25.68 27.15 33.33
CA ALA A 16 24.73 26.98 32.24
C ALA A 16 23.52 26.21 32.76
N LEU A 17 22.50 26.97 33.15
CA LEU A 17 21.16 26.51 33.50
C LEU A 17 20.50 26.00 32.22
N LEU A 18 20.38 24.68 32.06
CA LEU A 18 19.71 24.07 30.92
C LEU A 18 18.18 24.15 31.14
N ALA A 19 17.57 25.24 30.68
CA ALA A 19 16.12 25.34 30.58
C ALA A 19 15.64 24.40 29.46
N LEU A 20 15.04 23.27 29.82
CA LEU A 20 14.29 22.44 28.89
C LEU A 20 13.10 23.26 28.38
N LEU A 21 13.22 23.79 27.17
CA LEU A 21 12.09 24.26 26.37
C LEU A 21 11.31 23.02 25.94
N SER A 22 10.24 22.69 26.67
CA SER A 22 9.19 21.83 26.17
C SER A 22 8.48 22.58 25.05
N PHE A 23 8.93 22.38 23.81
CA PHE A 23 8.12 22.67 22.65
C PHE A 23 6.90 21.74 22.71
N ASN A 24 5.76 22.30 23.11
CA ASN A 24 4.47 21.72 22.76
C ASN A 24 4.35 21.85 21.25
N SER A 25 4.82 20.86 20.49
CA SER A 25 4.26 20.65 19.17
C SER A 25 2.78 20.37 19.39
N GLN A 26 1.92 21.20 18.80
CA GLN A 26 0.54 20.81 18.61
C GLN A 26 0.59 19.58 17.72
N GLY A 27 0.53 18.39 18.33
CA GLY A 27 0.39 17.15 17.59
C GLY A 27 -0.91 17.24 16.83
N ARG A 28 -0.83 17.40 15.50
CA ARG A 28 -1.86 16.86 14.63
C ARG A 28 -1.98 15.40 15.08
N ALA A 29 -3.19 14.94 15.44
CA ALA A 29 -3.38 13.53 15.73
C ALA A 29 -2.99 12.78 14.43
N ASP A 30 -1.81 12.18 14.43
CA ASP A 30 -1.36 11.38 13.30
C ASP A 30 -2.29 10.16 13.24
N ASN A 31 -3.15 10.10 12.22
CA ASN A 31 -4.00 8.95 11.96
C ASN A 31 -3.22 7.83 11.28
N ILE A 32 -1.94 7.70 11.65
CA ILE A 32 -1.03 6.67 11.17
C ILE A 32 -1.31 5.39 11.95
N GLN A 33 -1.69 4.35 11.23
CA GLN A 33 -1.94 3.02 11.75
C GLN A 33 -0.79 2.10 11.34
N THR A 34 -0.36 1.26 12.26
CA THR A 34 0.62 0.21 11.97
C THR A 34 -0.01 -1.14 12.23
N LEU A 35 0.16 -2.04 11.27
CA LEU A 35 -0.16 -3.46 11.40
C LEU A 35 1.14 -4.24 11.50
N VAL A 36 1.18 -5.24 12.38
CA VAL A 36 2.34 -6.12 12.57
C VAL A 36 1.85 -7.55 12.70
N ASN A 37 2.45 -8.45 11.94
CA ASN A 37 2.23 -9.88 12.07
C ASN A 37 3.52 -10.62 11.66
N ASP A 38 4.07 -11.40 12.60
CA ASP A 38 5.31 -12.15 12.45
C ASP A 38 6.45 -11.37 11.76
N ASN A 39 6.85 -11.76 10.54
CA ASN A 39 7.96 -11.14 9.83
C ASN A 39 7.61 -9.83 9.08
N SER A 40 6.36 -9.37 9.20
CA SER A 40 5.79 -8.33 8.35
C SER A 40 5.19 -7.17 9.13
N SER A 41 5.28 -5.97 8.58
CA SER A 41 4.59 -4.78 9.11
C SER A 41 4.14 -3.84 8.00
N VAL A 42 2.97 -3.24 8.15
CA VAL A 42 2.39 -2.26 7.21
C VAL A 42 2.12 -0.95 7.94
N ALA A 43 2.39 0.19 7.29
CA ALA A 43 2.04 1.53 7.82
C ALA A 43 1.08 2.25 6.86
N ILE A 44 0.02 2.84 7.43
CA ILE A 44 -1.08 3.47 6.70
C ILE A 44 -1.38 4.83 7.32
N ASP A 45 -1.29 5.91 6.56
CA ASP A 45 -1.81 7.22 6.95
C ASP A 45 -3.23 7.40 6.42
N LEU A 46 -4.22 7.36 7.32
CA LEU A 46 -5.63 7.51 6.97
C LEU A 46 -6.06 8.95 6.69
N SER A 47 -5.17 9.92 6.87
CA SER A 47 -5.43 11.35 6.75
C SER A 47 -4.61 12.05 5.67
N SER A 48 -4.01 11.27 4.78
CA SER A 48 -3.17 11.75 3.69
C SER A 48 -3.33 10.85 2.48
N GLN A 49 -3.22 11.46 1.30
CA GLN A 49 -3.13 10.76 0.02
C GLN A 49 -1.97 9.74 -0.05
N THR A 50 -0.99 9.86 0.85
CA THR A 50 0.09 8.87 1.02
C THR A 50 -0.44 7.46 1.30
N GLY A 51 -1.56 7.33 2.02
CA GLY A 51 -2.24 6.06 2.20
C GLY A 51 -1.40 4.99 2.88
N MET A 52 -1.44 3.76 2.36
CA MET A 52 -0.50 2.71 2.75
C MET A 52 0.84 2.98 2.07
N TYR A 53 1.88 3.31 2.83
CA TYR A 53 3.15 3.79 2.27
C TYR A 53 4.36 2.96 2.67
N GLN A 54 4.13 1.90 3.43
CA GLN A 54 5.18 0.99 3.86
C GLN A 54 4.59 -0.40 4.02
N TRP A 55 5.29 -1.38 3.44
CA TRP A 55 5.06 -2.81 3.66
C TRP A 55 6.43 -3.46 3.81
N ASN A 56 6.83 -3.67 5.06
CA ASN A 56 8.06 -4.35 5.40
C ASN A 56 7.83 -5.85 5.45
N VAL A 57 8.74 -6.62 4.84
CA VAL A 57 8.83 -8.08 4.95
C VAL A 57 10.29 -8.43 5.23
N ASP A 58 10.54 -9.16 6.31
CA ASP A 58 11.89 -9.50 6.78
C ASP A 58 12.81 -8.26 6.92
N GLY A 59 12.23 -7.13 7.34
CA GLY A 59 12.94 -5.87 7.57
C GLY A 59 13.20 -5.00 6.33
N ASN A 60 12.74 -5.41 5.14
CA ASN A 60 12.86 -4.62 3.91
C ASN A 60 11.50 -4.06 3.47
N ASN A 61 11.44 -2.78 3.13
CA ASN A 61 10.21 -2.16 2.60
C ASN A 61 10.06 -2.42 1.10
N TYR A 62 8.86 -2.83 0.68
CA TYR A 62 8.52 -3.10 -0.72
C TYR A 62 7.40 -2.22 -1.27
N LEU A 63 6.83 -1.32 -0.48
CA LEU A 63 5.75 -0.44 -0.92
C LEU A 63 6.17 1.02 -0.78
N ALA A 64 5.92 1.81 -1.84
CA ALA A 64 6.03 3.26 -1.78
C ALA A 64 4.67 3.91 -1.49
N GLN A 65 3.63 3.44 -2.18
CA GLN A 65 2.27 3.96 -2.02
C GLN A 65 1.24 2.96 -2.54
N GLN A 66 0.18 2.76 -1.77
CA GLN A 66 -1.09 2.22 -2.22
C GLN A 66 -2.19 3.07 -1.61
N TRP A 67 -3.09 3.57 -2.46
CA TRP A 67 -4.21 4.36 -1.98
C TRP A 67 -5.41 4.37 -2.93
N PHE A 68 -6.42 5.15 -2.57
CA PHE A 68 -7.71 5.20 -3.24
C PHE A 68 -8.16 6.62 -3.60
N TRP A 69 -8.85 6.70 -4.73
CA TRP A 69 -9.52 7.89 -5.21
C TRP A 69 -10.96 7.54 -5.60
N TYR A 70 -11.81 8.56 -5.68
CA TYR A 70 -13.18 8.43 -6.16
C TYR A 70 -13.57 9.64 -7.00
N ARG A 71 -14.53 9.45 -7.89
CA ARG A 71 -15.19 10.50 -8.68
C ARG A 71 -16.69 10.23 -8.69
N ILE A 72 -17.49 11.29 -8.57
CA ILE A 72 -18.95 11.23 -8.71
C ILE A 72 -19.37 11.91 -10.02
N GLY A 73 -20.02 11.17 -10.90
CA GLY A 73 -20.39 11.60 -12.23
C GLY A 73 -19.23 11.58 -13.24
N PRO A 74 -19.49 11.93 -14.51
CA PRO A 74 -18.59 11.60 -15.62
C PRO A 74 -17.40 12.55 -15.81
N ALA A 75 -17.50 13.81 -15.34
CA ALA A 75 -16.54 14.87 -15.70
C ALA A 75 -15.97 15.63 -14.50
N THR A 76 -16.27 15.20 -13.27
CA THR A 76 -15.70 15.82 -12.07
C THR A 76 -14.26 15.35 -11.86
N PRO A 77 -13.43 16.11 -11.12
CA PRO A 77 -12.12 15.62 -10.69
C PRO A 77 -12.25 14.41 -9.77
N GLN A 78 -11.27 13.50 -9.85
CA GLN A 78 -11.06 12.49 -8.84
C GLN A 78 -10.58 13.16 -7.55
N ASN A 79 -11.03 12.64 -6.42
CA ASN A 79 -10.61 13.08 -5.09
C ASN A 79 -10.06 11.88 -4.34
N SER A 80 -8.99 12.08 -3.59
CA SER A 80 -8.44 11.03 -2.74
C SER A 80 -9.32 10.83 -1.50
N ILE A 81 -9.42 9.58 -1.00
CA ILE A 81 -10.39 9.27 0.06
C ILE A 81 -10.06 9.93 1.41
N ASP A 82 -8.83 10.40 1.63
CA ASP A 82 -8.46 11.17 2.82
C ASP A 82 -9.10 12.56 2.86
N THR A 83 -9.70 13.01 1.74
CA THR A 83 -10.53 14.23 1.71
C THR A 83 -11.93 14.02 2.31
N LEU A 84 -12.33 12.77 2.53
CA LEU A 84 -13.59 12.42 3.20
C LEU A 84 -13.48 12.63 4.71
N THR A 85 -14.61 12.68 5.40
CA THR A 85 -14.60 12.74 6.86
C THR A 85 -14.24 11.36 7.43
N LEU A 86 -13.05 11.21 8.00
CA LEU A 86 -12.65 10.01 8.73
C LEU A 86 -13.55 9.82 9.96
N GLY A 87 -14.11 8.63 10.07
CA GLY A 87 -15.01 8.18 11.13
C GLY A 87 -14.31 7.24 12.11
N ALA A 88 -14.93 6.09 12.38
CA ALA A 88 -14.38 5.11 13.29
C ALA A 88 -13.12 4.44 12.71
N VAL A 89 -12.14 4.21 13.57
CA VAL A 89 -10.91 3.48 13.25
C VAL A 89 -10.74 2.38 14.29
N ASN A 90 -10.72 1.13 13.84
CA ASN A 90 -10.58 -0.06 14.68
C ASN A 90 -9.31 -0.81 14.28
N ASN A 91 -8.27 -0.73 15.10
CA ASN A 91 -6.99 -1.43 14.88
C ASN A 91 -6.82 -2.51 15.96
N THR A 92 -6.65 -3.76 15.53
CA THR A 92 -6.47 -4.93 16.42
C THR A 92 -5.03 -5.46 16.44
N GLY A 93 -4.09 -4.74 15.82
CA GLY A 93 -2.67 -5.07 15.74
C GLY A 93 -2.27 -5.67 14.41
N SER A 94 -3.02 -6.63 13.87
CA SER A 94 -2.81 -7.18 12.52
C SER A 94 -3.97 -6.90 11.55
N SER A 95 -5.08 -6.36 12.05
CA SER A 95 -6.22 -5.93 11.24
C SER A 95 -6.55 -4.47 11.50
N LEU A 96 -7.06 -3.80 10.48
CA LEU A 96 -7.53 -2.42 10.56
C LEU A 96 -8.86 -2.30 9.81
N THR A 97 -9.81 -1.58 10.38
CA THR A 97 -10.97 -1.04 9.66
C THR A 97 -11.02 0.46 9.89
N ALA A 98 -11.19 1.22 8.81
CA ALA A 98 -11.36 2.66 8.83
C ALA A 98 -12.59 3.06 8.01
N ASP A 99 -13.50 3.81 8.64
CA ASP A 99 -14.71 4.30 8.00
C ASP A 99 -14.55 5.75 7.56
N TYR A 100 -15.13 6.10 6.43
CA TYR A 100 -15.15 7.43 5.85
C TYR A 100 -16.58 7.79 5.46
N THR A 101 -16.94 9.06 5.67
CA THR A 101 -18.22 9.62 5.24
C THR A 101 -18.00 10.67 4.16
N GLY A 102 -18.66 10.47 3.02
CA GLY A 102 -18.73 11.42 1.92
C GLY A 102 -20.12 12.03 1.77
N VAL A 103 -20.27 12.89 0.77
CA VAL A 103 -21.57 13.46 0.43
C VAL A 103 -22.36 12.46 -0.39
N GLY A 104 -23.36 11.83 0.22
CA GLY A 104 -24.25 10.86 -0.44
C GLY A 104 -23.72 9.43 -0.48
N PHE A 105 -22.58 9.14 0.16
CA PHE A 105 -22.10 7.77 0.35
C PHE A 105 -21.26 7.62 1.63
N SER A 106 -21.07 6.38 2.05
CA SER A 106 -20.07 5.98 3.06
C SER A 106 -19.11 4.97 2.47
N LEU A 107 -17.88 4.94 2.96
CA LEU A 107 -16.83 4.01 2.57
C LEU A 107 -16.25 3.36 3.83
N SER A 108 -16.10 2.05 3.84
CA SER A 108 -15.28 1.34 4.82
C SER A 108 -14.10 0.69 4.11
N VAL A 109 -12.89 0.85 4.65
CA VAL A 109 -11.67 0.21 4.16
C VAL A 109 -11.12 -0.68 5.27
N SER A 110 -10.99 -1.97 4.98
CA SER A 110 -10.44 -2.96 5.90
C SER A 110 -9.18 -3.60 5.35
N TYR A 111 -8.22 -3.83 6.23
CA TYR A 111 -6.95 -4.49 5.96
C TYR A 111 -6.74 -5.64 6.93
N GLN A 112 -6.20 -6.75 6.45
CA GLN A 112 -5.68 -7.84 7.26
C GLN A 112 -4.26 -8.17 6.80
N LEU A 113 -3.29 -8.06 7.69
CA LEU A 113 -1.90 -8.46 7.45
C LEU A 113 -1.67 -9.88 7.99
N THR A 114 -1.10 -10.74 7.15
CA THR A 114 -0.60 -12.07 7.54
C THR A 114 0.86 -12.19 7.12
N GLY A 115 1.76 -12.24 8.09
CA GLY A 115 3.18 -12.47 7.86
C GLY A 115 3.51 -13.96 7.76
N GLY A 116 4.64 -14.27 7.13
CA GLY A 116 5.27 -15.59 7.19
C GLY A 116 6.18 -15.74 8.41
N SER A 117 6.84 -16.91 8.51
CA SER A 117 7.89 -17.11 9.50
C SER A 117 9.07 -16.13 9.26
N PRO A 118 9.80 -15.70 10.30
CA PRO A 118 10.97 -14.85 10.12
C PRO A 118 11.98 -15.43 9.13
N GLY A 119 12.34 -14.64 8.11
CA GLY A 119 13.24 -15.02 7.02
C GLY A 119 12.60 -15.78 5.87
N SER A 120 11.29 -16.03 5.90
CA SER A 120 10.59 -16.80 4.84
C SER A 120 10.38 -16.03 3.54
N GLY A 121 10.45 -14.70 3.56
CA GLY A 121 10.17 -13.86 2.41
C GLY A 121 8.70 -13.79 2.01
N LEU A 122 7.79 -14.33 2.83
CA LEU A 122 6.36 -14.38 2.54
C LEU A 122 5.60 -13.35 3.38
N SER A 123 4.63 -12.68 2.75
CA SER A 123 3.69 -11.78 3.40
C SER A 123 2.42 -11.64 2.56
N ASP A 124 1.31 -11.37 3.23
CA ASP A 124 0.00 -11.27 2.62
C ASP A 124 -0.81 -10.12 3.22
N VAL A 125 -1.47 -9.33 2.36
CA VAL A 125 -2.41 -8.28 2.77
C VAL A 125 -3.73 -8.49 2.04
N THR A 126 -4.76 -8.89 2.77
CA THR A 126 -6.13 -8.86 2.30
C THR A 126 -6.73 -7.48 2.52
N GLU A 127 -7.42 -6.96 1.50
CA GLU A 127 -8.10 -5.67 1.52
C GLU A 127 -9.56 -5.82 1.16
N GLN A 128 -10.44 -5.20 1.95
CA GLN A 128 -11.87 -5.17 1.68
C GLN A 128 -12.38 -3.74 1.72
N LEU A 129 -13.21 -3.38 0.74
CA LEU A 129 -13.86 -2.10 0.66
C LEU A 129 -15.36 -2.30 0.55
N ALA A 130 -16.10 -1.49 1.28
CA ALA A 130 -17.56 -1.44 1.20
C ALA A 130 -18.00 0.00 0.99
N ILE A 131 -18.61 0.28 -0.16
CA ILE A 131 -19.11 1.60 -0.54
C ILE A 131 -20.62 1.54 -0.61
N ASN A 132 -21.29 2.41 0.13
CA ASN A 132 -22.75 2.42 0.24
C ASN A 132 -23.30 3.80 -0.13
N ASN A 133 -24.27 3.85 -1.04
CA ASN A 133 -25.03 5.06 -1.29
C ASN A 133 -25.94 5.35 -0.08
N THR A 134 -25.82 6.56 0.47
CA THR A 134 -26.60 7.03 1.63
C THR A 134 -27.67 8.04 1.23
N SER A 135 -27.80 8.34 -0.06
CA SER A 135 -28.76 9.30 -0.61
C SER A 135 -30.03 8.62 -1.16
N ALA A 136 -31.07 9.42 -1.38
CA ALA A 136 -32.31 8.96 -2.01
C ALA A 136 -32.24 8.93 -3.56
N SER A 137 -31.07 9.17 -4.17
CA SER A 137 -30.88 9.22 -5.62
C SER A 137 -29.78 8.26 -6.05
N PRO A 138 -29.78 7.77 -7.31
CA PRO A 138 -28.66 7.00 -7.82
C PRO A 138 -27.35 7.79 -7.75
N LEU A 139 -26.25 7.11 -7.45
CA LEU A 139 -24.92 7.69 -7.37
C LEU A 139 -24.04 7.08 -8.47
N ASP A 140 -23.65 7.89 -9.45
CA ASP A 140 -22.70 7.50 -10.48
C ASP A 140 -21.27 7.57 -9.92
N LEU A 141 -20.77 6.44 -9.45
CA LEU A 141 -19.49 6.30 -8.75
C LEU A 141 -18.43 5.72 -9.68
N HIS A 142 -17.28 6.35 -9.70
CA HIS A 142 -16.03 5.79 -10.22
C HIS A 142 -15.03 5.70 -9.08
N PHE A 143 -14.52 4.51 -8.81
CA PHE A 143 -13.61 4.27 -7.68
C PHE A 143 -12.29 3.72 -8.20
N PHE A 144 -11.18 4.26 -7.70
CA PHE A 144 -9.84 3.98 -8.21
C PHE A 144 -8.95 3.45 -7.11
N GLN A 145 -8.12 2.47 -7.46
CA GLN A 145 -6.94 2.10 -6.69
C GLN A 145 -5.69 2.51 -7.49
N PHE A 146 -4.68 3.00 -6.79
CA PHE A 146 -3.32 3.14 -7.32
C PHE A 146 -2.33 2.39 -6.43
N SER A 147 -1.35 1.75 -7.05
CA SER A 147 -0.31 0.96 -6.39
C SER A 147 1.07 1.25 -6.99
N HIS A 148 2.06 1.42 -6.11
CA HIS A 148 3.46 1.67 -6.44
C HIS A 148 4.37 0.87 -5.50
N PHE A 149 4.90 -0.25 -6.00
CA PHE A 149 5.81 -1.13 -5.25
C PHE A 149 7.27 -0.95 -5.68
N LEU A 150 8.17 -1.06 -4.69
CA LEU A 150 9.61 -0.83 -4.81
C LEU A 150 10.35 -2.14 -5.10
N LEU A 151 10.12 -2.72 -6.29
CA LEU A 151 10.77 -3.98 -6.70
C LEU A 151 12.04 -3.76 -7.57
N GLY A 152 12.61 -2.55 -7.54
CA GLY A 152 13.71 -2.15 -8.43
C GLY A 152 13.26 -2.05 -9.89
N SER A 153 14.15 -2.39 -10.84
CA SER A 153 13.78 -2.46 -12.26
C SER A 153 12.79 -3.61 -12.47
N SER A 154 11.50 -3.28 -12.52
CA SER A 154 10.42 -4.25 -12.50
C SER A 154 9.49 -4.08 -13.71
N THR A 155 8.71 -5.12 -13.98
CA THR A 155 7.62 -5.10 -14.95
C THR A 155 6.30 -5.34 -14.24
N VAL A 156 5.22 -4.78 -14.77
CA VAL A 156 3.86 -5.09 -14.32
C VAL A 156 3.01 -5.58 -15.49
N ALA A 157 2.12 -6.54 -15.22
CA ALA A 157 1.10 -7.02 -16.14
C ALA A 157 -0.25 -7.08 -15.42
N LEU A 158 -1.31 -6.65 -16.09
CA LEU A 158 -2.69 -6.74 -15.62
C LEU A 158 -3.42 -7.91 -16.29
N GLY A 159 -4.13 -8.69 -15.48
CA GLY A 159 -4.95 -9.81 -15.92
C GLY A 159 -6.44 -9.48 -15.89
N LYS A 160 -7.21 -10.28 -16.64
CA LYS A 160 -8.67 -10.20 -16.69
C LYS A 160 -9.29 -11.55 -16.38
N ALA A 161 -10.44 -11.51 -15.71
CA ALA A 161 -11.23 -12.70 -15.43
C ALA A 161 -11.61 -13.39 -16.75
N THR A 162 -11.37 -14.68 -16.85
CA THR A 162 -11.63 -15.46 -18.07
C THR A 162 -13.01 -16.11 -18.10
N VAL A 163 -13.64 -16.27 -16.93
CA VAL A 163 -14.90 -16.98 -16.74
C VAL A 163 -15.78 -16.30 -15.69
N GLY A 164 -17.06 -16.67 -15.66
CA GLY A 164 -18.01 -16.18 -14.65
C GLY A 164 -18.65 -14.83 -15.00
N PRO A 165 -19.47 -14.27 -14.09
CA PRO A 165 -20.21 -13.03 -14.34
C PRO A 165 -19.31 -11.79 -14.51
N ASN A 166 -18.03 -11.89 -14.12
CA ASN A 166 -17.04 -10.83 -14.23
C ASN A 166 -16.08 -11.01 -15.41
N ALA A 167 -16.32 -11.97 -16.30
CA ALA A 167 -15.43 -12.24 -17.43
C ALA A 167 -15.18 -10.99 -18.28
N GLY A 168 -13.91 -10.70 -18.56
CA GLY A 168 -13.47 -9.52 -19.31
C GLY A 168 -13.18 -8.28 -18.46
N LEU A 169 -13.46 -8.31 -17.16
CA LEU A 169 -13.05 -7.29 -16.18
C LEU A 169 -11.67 -7.61 -15.61
N TYR A 170 -10.92 -6.59 -15.20
CA TYR A 170 -9.60 -6.77 -14.59
C TYR A 170 -9.72 -7.31 -13.17
N ASP A 171 -8.93 -8.33 -12.85
CA ASP A 171 -8.96 -9.03 -11.57
C ASP A 171 -7.58 -9.42 -11.06
N GLU A 172 -6.51 -9.05 -11.76
CA GLU A 172 -5.15 -9.41 -11.40
C GLU A 172 -4.15 -8.30 -11.75
N ALA A 173 -3.17 -8.10 -10.89
CA ALA A 173 -1.96 -7.33 -11.17
C ALA A 173 -0.72 -8.09 -10.67
N LEU A 174 0.20 -8.40 -11.58
CA LEU A 174 1.45 -9.08 -11.30
C LEU A 174 2.62 -8.11 -11.51
N GLN A 175 3.39 -7.83 -10.47
CA GLN A 175 4.64 -7.07 -10.56
C GLN A 175 5.85 -7.93 -10.17
N GLN A 176 6.88 -7.91 -11.00
CA GLN A 176 8.08 -8.73 -10.80
C GLN A 176 9.35 -7.89 -10.97
N GLY A 177 10.28 -7.98 -10.02
CA GLY A 177 11.54 -7.27 -10.08
C GLY A 177 12.45 -7.59 -8.89
N SER A 178 13.76 -7.48 -9.08
CA SER A 178 14.77 -7.75 -8.03
C SER A 178 14.61 -9.10 -7.32
N GLY A 179 14.10 -10.10 -8.03
CA GLY A 179 13.80 -11.42 -7.49
C GLY A 179 12.51 -11.51 -6.68
N VAL A 180 11.80 -10.41 -6.43
CA VAL A 180 10.52 -10.37 -5.72
C VAL A 180 9.36 -10.51 -6.71
N THR A 181 8.32 -11.23 -6.31
CA THR A 181 7.04 -11.27 -7.01
C THR A 181 5.96 -10.74 -6.09
N LEU A 182 5.23 -9.74 -6.56
CA LEU A 182 3.98 -9.28 -5.98
C LEU A 182 2.85 -9.69 -6.91
N ASN A 183 1.81 -10.29 -6.36
CA ASN A 183 0.58 -10.58 -7.06
C ASN A 183 -0.60 -10.01 -6.28
N GLU A 184 -1.49 -9.29 -6.95
CA GLU A 184 -2.77 -8.86 -6.41
C GLU A 184 -3.91 -9.49 -7.20
N ASN A 185 -4.86 -10.11 -6.52
CA ASN A 185 -6.08 -10.63 -7.11
C ASN A 185 -7.31 -9.97 -6.50
N VAL A 186 -8.31 -9.69 -7.32
CA VAL A 186 -9.66 -9.30 -6.88
C VAL A 186 -10.50 -10.57 -6.75
N ASP A 187 -11.16 -10.78 -5.61
CA ASP A 187 -12.07 -11.91 -5.41
C ASP A 187 -13.36 -11.70 -6.20
N THR A 188 -13.35 -12.21 -7.44
CA THR A 188 -14.46 -12.08 -8.37
C THR A 188 -15.63 -13.03 -8.08
N VAL A 189 -15.56 -13.87 -7.04
CA VAL A 189 -16.69 -14.74 -6.66
C VAL A 189 -17.84 -13.91 -6.09
N ASN A 190 -17.51 -12.92 -5.27
CA ASN A 190 -18.49 -12.09 -4.56
C ASN A 190 -18.42 -10.59 -4.91
N THR A 191 -17.38 -10.15 -5.61
CA THR A 191 -17.17 -8.74 -5.97
C THR A 191 -16.94 -8.57 -7.47
N PRO A 192 -17.27 -7.42 -8.08
CA PRO A 192 -16.97 -7.20 -9.49
C PRO A 192 -15.48 -6.98 -9.72
N GLY A 193 -14.96 -7.48 -10.85
CA GLY A 193 -13.67 -7.03 -11.36
C GLY A 193 -13.70 -5.55 -11.75
N ALA A 194 -12.55 -4.95 -11.98
CA ALA A 194 -12.44 -3.54 -12.38
C ALA A 194 -12.79 -3.37 -13.87
N ASN A 195 -13.49 -2.28 -14.18
CA ASN A 195 -13.90 -1.92 -15.54
C ASN A 195 -12.69 -1.53 -16.40
N HIS A 196 -11.76 -0.79 -15.81
CA HIS A 196 -10.54 -0.34 -16.46
C HIS A 196 -9.30 -0.64 -15.61
N GLY A 197 -8.16 -0.74 -16.29
CA GLY A 197 -6.86 -0.96 -15.67
C GLY A 197 -5.79 -0.13 -16.36
N GLU A 198 -4.77 0.30 -15.64
CA GLU A 198 -3.63 0.99 -16.24
C GLU A 198 -2.33 0.55 -15.58
N ALA A 199 -1.43 0.02 -16.38
CA ALA A 199 -0.02 -0.13 -16.07
C ALA A 199 0.76 1.02 -16.71
N ALA A 200 1.66 1.66 -15.97
CA ALA A 200 2.44 2.79 -16.47
C ALA A 200 3.82 2.90 -15.82
N ILE A 201 4.64 3.80 -16.35
CA ILE A 201 5.88 4.25 -15.69
C ILE A 201 5.51 5.36 -14.69
N TYR A 202 6.07 5.29 -13.48
CA TYR A 202 5.91 6.33 -12.46
C TYR A 202 6.45 7.68 -12.97
N PRO A 203 5.78 8.83 -12.74
CA PRO A 203 4.54 9.06 -12.00
C PRO A 203 3.29 9.29 -12.88
N HIS A 204 3.17 8.66 -14.05
CA HIS A 204 2.11 9.00 -15.02
C HIS A 204 0.70 8.93 -14.42
N THR A 205 0.32 7.76 -13.89
CA THR A 205 -1.05 7.51 -13.41
C THR A 205 -1.43 8.40 -12.23
N ILE A 206 -0.52 8.57 -11.26
CA ILE A 206 -0.78 9.42 -10.09
C ILE A 206 -0.95 10.91 -10.46
N ASN A 207 -0.20 11.38 -11.46
CA ASN A 207 -0.37 12.74 -11.98
C ASN A 207 -1.74 12.91 -12.65
N SER A 208 -2.20 11.92 -13.42
CA SER A 208 -3.51 11.95 -14.06
C SER A 208 -4.65 11.91 -13.04
N LEU A 209 -4.57 11.03 -12.03
CA LEU A 209 -5.56 10.96 -10.94
C LEU A 209 -5.69 12.28 -10.18
N ASN A 210 -4.60 13.04 -10.03
CA ASN A 210 -4.59 14.30 -9.30
C ASN A 210 -4.85 15.53 -10.18
N GLY A 211 -4.67 15.42 -11.51
CA GLY A 211 -4.55 16.57 -12.40
C GLY A 211 -5.54 16.61 -13.57
N THR A 212 -6.21 15.51 -13.90
CA THR A 212 -7.05 15.39 -15.10
C THR A 212 -8.51 15.14 -14.73
N PRO A 213 -9.38 16.15 -14.74
CA PRO A 213 -10.81 15.96 -14.48
C PRO A 213 -11.43 14.95 -15.44
N GLY A 214 -12.26 14.04 -14.92
CA GLY A 214 -12.87 13.02 -15.75
C GLY A 214 -11.90 11.94 -16.25
N TYR A 215 -10.69 11.81 -15.67
CA TYR A 215 -9.76 10.73 -16.02
C TYR A 215 -10.38 9.33 -15.90
N THR A 216 -10.18 8.53 -16.94
CA THR A 216 -10.49 7.10 -16.98
C THR A 216 -9.20 6.38 -17.35
N LEU A 217 -8.93 5.25 -16.69
CA LEU A 217 -7.73 4.46 -16.92
C LEU A 217 -7.68 3.98 -18.37
N ASN A 218 -6.49 3.96 -18.95
CA ASN A 218 -6.32 3.84 -20.40
C ASN A 218 -6.31 2.41 -20.97
N ASP A 219 -6.60 1.40 -20.15
CA ASP A 219 -6.57 -0.02 -20.52
C ASP A 219 -5.20 -0.54 -20.99
N ASN A 220 -4.11 0.17 -20.71
CA ASN A 220 -2.77 -0.35 -20.94
C ASN A 220 -2.46 -1.43 -19.90
N THR A 221 -2.24 -2.67 -20.34
CA THR A 221 -2.13 -3.82 -19.44
C THR A 221 -0.70 -4.17 -19.04
N SER A 222 0.31 -3.45 -19.54
CA SER A 222 1.70 -3.73 -19.18
C SER A 222 2.59 -2.50 -19.18
N ALA A 223 3.60 -2.51 -18.31
CA ALA A 223 4.65 -1.51 -18.27
C ALA A 223 5.97 -2.11 -17.78
N GLY A 224 7.07 -1.40 -18.05
CA GLY A 224 8.42 -1.78 -17.65
C GLY A 224 9.26 -2.38 -18.80
N PRO A 225 10.53 -2.75 -18.52
CA PRO A 225 11.18 -2.68 -17.21
C PRO A 225 11.42 -1.23 -16.73
N GLY A 226 11.26 -0.98 -15.43
CA GLY A 226 11.52 0.33 -14.83
C GLY A 226 10.87 0.51 -13.47
N ASP A 227 10.71 1.77 -13.06
CA ASP A 227 9.85 2.16 -11.95
C ASP A 227 8.41 2.21 -12.45
N VAL A 228 7.65 1.16 -12.16
CA VAL A 228 6.30 0.94 -12.71
C VAL A 228 5.23 1.09 -11.64
N THR A 229 4.07 1.51 -12.07
CA THR A 229 2.85 1.61 -11.26
C THR A 229 1.73 0.88 -11.94
N TRP A 230 0.69 0.57 -11.17
CA TRP A 230 -0.56 0.13 -11.75
C TRP A 230 -1.77 0.67 -10.99
N ALA A 231 -2.90 0.72 -11.67
CA ALA A 231 -4.17 1.17 -11.13
C ALA A 231 -5.33 0.34 -11.68
N LEU A 232 -6.43 0.33 -10.92
CA LEU A 232 -7.70 -0.30 -11.27
C LEU A 232 -8.85 0.69 -11.03
N GLU A 233 -9.86 0.69 -11.90
CA GLU A 233 -11.04 1.56 -11.83
C GLU A 233 -12.32 0.74 -11.91
N TRP A 234 -13.21 0.95 -10.94
CA TRP A 234 -14.56 0.39 -10.90
C TRP A 234 -15.58 1.48 -11.20
N ASP A 235 -16.42 1.23 -12.20
CA ASP A 235 -17.51 2.10 -12.61
C ASP A 235 -18.84 1.49 -12.18
N LYS A 236 -19.57 2.21 -11.33
CA LYS A 236 -20.83 1.72 -10.79
C LYS A 236 -21.83 2.84 -10.55
N VAL A 237 -23.02 2.70 -11.14
CA VAL A 237 -24.18 3.44 -10.69
C VAL A 237 -24.80 2.69 -9.50
N LEU A 238 -24.64 3.24 -8.29
CA LEU A 238 -25.27 2.71 -7.08
C LEU A 238 -26.72 3.16 -7.01
N SER A 239 -27.64 2.23 -6.79
CA SER A 239 -29.06 2.53 -6.55
C SER A 239 -29.24 3.42 -5.30
N PRO A 240 -30.39 4.11 -5.15
CA PRO A 240 -30.73 4.82 -3.92
C PRO A 240 -30.60 3.97 -2.66
N ALA A 241 -30.30 4.60 -1.53
CA ALA A 241 -30.14 3.96 -0.24
C ALA A 241 -31.30 3.00 0.10
N GLY A 242 -30.96 1.80 0.56
CA GLY A 242 -31.93 0.76 0.93
C GLY A 242 -32.51 -0.05 -0.25
N GLN A 243 -32.10 0.23 -1.49
CA GLN A 243 -32.46 -0.57 -2.66
C GLN A 243 -31.38 -1.58 -3.04
N ALA A 244 -31.76 -2.62 -3.78
CA ALA A 244 -30.80 -3.56 -4.36
C ALA A 244 -29.82 -2.81 -5.29
N GLY A 245 -28.52 -3.10 -5.15
CA GLY A 245 -27.46 -2.42 -5.89
C GLY A 245 -27.07 -1.04 -5.33
N SER A 246 -27.48 -0.71 -4.10
CA SER A 246 -27.03 0.51 -3.41
C SER A 246 -25.62 0.42 -2.83
N SER A 247 -24.97 -0.75 -2.91
CA SER A 247 -23.61 -0.98 -2.47
C SER A 247 -22.69 -1.49 -3.58
N LEU A 248 -21.40 -1.22 -3.41
CA LEU A 248 -20.29 -1.83 -4.13
C LEU A 248 -19.30 -2.35 -3.08
N ASP A 249 -19.12 -3.66 -3.05
CA ASP A 249 -18.11 -4.32 -2.24
C ASP A 249 -16.97 -4.79 -3.14
N ILE A 250 -15.73 -4.62 -2.69
CA ILE A 250 -14.50 -5.02 -3.40
C ILE A 250 -13.63 -5.77 -2.40
N SER A 251 -13.18 -6.97 -2.76
CA SER A 251 -12.28 -7.77 -1.93
C SER A 251 -11.06 -8.14 -2.75
N LYS A 252 -9.88 -7.97 -2.17
CA LYS A 252 -8.60 -8.13 -2.85
C LYS A 252 -7.62 -8.85 -1.95
N ASP A 253 -6.72 -9.59 -2.56
CA ASP A 253 -5.67 -10.33 -1.89
C ASP A 253 -4.32 -9.97 -2.52
N LYS A 254 -3.37 -9.50 -1.70
CA LYS A 254 -2.02 -9.16 -2.15
C LYS A 254 -1.03 -10.13 -1.53
N ASN A 255 -0.37 -10.90 -2.37
CA ASN A 255 0.69 -11.80 -1.95
C ASN A 255 2.06 -11.27 -2.39
N LEU A 256 2.99 -11.17 -1.44
CA LEU A 256 4.38 -10.85 -1.69
C LEU A 256 5.26 -12.07 -1.38
N THR A 257 6.04 -12.49 -2.37
CA THR A 257 6.97 -13.61 -2.25
C THR A 257 8.39 -13.21 -2.66
N ILE A 258 9.34 -13.46 -1.75
CA ILE A 258 10.78 -13.33 -1.98
C ILE A 258 11.39 -14.74 -1.96
N PRO A 259 11.94 -15.24 -3.08
CA PRO A 259 12.61 -16.53 -3.11
C PRO A 259 13.76 -16.58 -2.11
N GLU A 260 13.82 -17.65 -1.30
CA GLU A 260 14.88 -17.85 -0.32
C GLU A 260 16.27 -17.85 -0.99
N PRO A 261 17.19 -16.91 -0.65
CA PRO A 261 18.54 -16.91 -1.20
C PRO A 261 19.42 -18.07 -0.69
N SER A 262 19.06 -18.66 0.45
CA SER A 262 19.95 -19.44 1.32
C SER A 262 19.93 -20.96 1.07
N THR A 263 18.85 -21.52 0.54
CA THR A 263 18.76 -22.97 0.28
C THR A 263 19.72 -23.42 -0.82
N TRP A 264 19.95 -22.60 -1.85
CA TRP A 264 20.91 -22.92 -2.92
C TRP A 264 22.38 -22.85 -2.49
N ILE A 265 22.72 -21.89 -1.62
CA ILE A 265 24.07 -21.76 -1.07
C ILE A 265 24.35 -22.93 -0.10
N LEU A 266 23.39 -23.31 0.74
CA LEU A 266 23.54 -24.45 1.64
C LEU A 266 23.56 -25.78 0.89
N LEU A 267 22.76 -25.96 -0.17
CA LEU A 267 22.86 -27.14 -1.04
C LEU A 267 24.22 -27.22 -1.74
N SER A 268 24.72 -26.10 -2.27
CA SER A 268 26.01 -26.09 -2.95
C SER A 268 27.20 -26.32 -2.00
N LEU A 269 27.15 -25.79 -0.77
CA LEU A 269 28.13 -26.09 0.27
C LEU A 269 28.01 -27.53 0.79
N GLY A 270 26.78 -28.07 0.92
CA GLY A 270 26.52 -29.45 1.30
C GLY A 270 27.01 -30.46 0.24
N LEU A 271 26.72 -30.23 -1.03
CA LEU A 271 27.21 -31.06 -2.14
C LEU A 271 28.72 -30.92 -2.31
N GLY A 272 29.26 -29.71 -2.19
CA GLY A 272 30.70 -29.45 -2.22
C GLY A 272 31.45 -30.21 -1.12
N SER A 273 30.92 -30.22 0.11
CA SER A 273 31.53 -30.95 1.22
C SER A 273 31.43 -32.48 1.07
N VAL A 274 30.36 -33.02 0.47
CA VAL A 274 30.26 -34.45 0.12
C VAL A 274 31.26 -34.85 -0.98
N LEU A 275 31.43 -34.02 -2.00
CA LEU A 275 32.41 -34.26 -3.08
C LEU A 275 33.86 -34.18 -2.56
N LEU A 276 34.16 -33.24 -1.66
CA LEU A 276 35.47 -33.14 -1.02
C LEU A 276 35.76 -34.32 -0.08
N ARG A 277 34.74 -34.87 0.58
CA ARG A 277 34.88 -36.05 1.44
C ARG A 277 35.08 -37.35 0.66
N ARG A 278 34.57 -37.45 -0.57
CA ARG A 278 34.81 -38.61 -1.46
C ARG A 278 36.19 -38.62 -2.13
N ARG A 279 36.92 -37.50 -2.09
CA ARG A 279 38.27 -37.35 -2.66
C ARG A 279 39.39 -37.56 -1.64
N ARG A 280 39.05 -37.85 -0.38
CA ARG A 280 39.97 -38.31 0.67
C ARG A 280 39.71 -39.78 0.94
#